data_AF-A0A9E8MZX7-F1
#
_entry.id   AF-A0A9E8MZX7-F1
#
_cell.length_a   1.000
_cell.length_b   1.000
_cell.length_c   1.000
_cell.angle_alpha   90.00
_cell.angle_beta   90.00
_cell.angle_gamma   90.00
#
_symmetry.space_group_name_H-M   'P 1'
#
loop_
_entity.id
_entity.type
_entity.pdbx_description
1 polymer ?
#
loop_
_entity_poly.entity_id
_entity_poly.type
_entity_poly.pdbx_seq_one_letter_code
_entity_poly.pdbx_strand_id
1 'polypeptide(L)'
;MWYKIHLNGGTDEKIKLKAFYTSSIFVLPSHTKGIPNVILEAMATKTPIVATPVWGLKEILQDGYNAILAVPQNPSDLSEKILQCLQDNQLRARISENAYRDAQERFDLPVIKKKFMNILVRH
;
A
#
# COMPACT_ATOMS: atom_id res chain seq x y z
N MET A 1 -1.38 18.92 23.46
CA MET A 1 -0.47 18.10 22.63
C MET A 1 -0.62 18.59 21.20
N TRP A 2 0.42 19.12 20.57
CA TRP A 2 0.34 19.64 19.20
C TRP A 2 0.77 18.55 18.22
N TYR A 3 -0.07 18.23 17.24
CA TYR A 3 0.29 17.33 16.15
C TYR A 3 1.17 18.09 15.15
N LYS A 4 2.35 17.53 14.81
CA LYS A 4 3.20 18.07 13.76
C LYS A 4 2.73 17.52 12.42
N ILE A 5 2.27 18.41 11.53
CA ILE A 5 1.90 18.07 10.16
C ILE A 5 2.97 18.69 9.24
N HIS A 6 3.61 17.87 8.43
CA HIS A 6 4.61 18.29 7.44
C HIS A 6 4.04 18.10 6.04
N LEU A 7 3.86 19.21 5.31
CA LEU A 7 3.45 19.19 3.91
C LEU A 7 4.69 19.40 3.03
N ASN A 8 5.04 18.40 2.22
CA ASN A 8 6.27 18.45 1.42
C ASN A 8 6.10 19.10 0.04
N GLY A 9 4.86 19.37 -0.40
CA GLY A 9 4.57 19.86 -1.75
C GLY A 9 4.94 18.83 -2.83
N GLY A 10 5.22 19.32 -4.05
CA GLY A 10 5.79 18.49 -5.11
C GLY A 10 7.22 18.08 -4.75
N THR A 11 7.49 16.78 -4.74
CA THR A 11 8.81 16.23 -4.39
C THR A 11 9.34 15.36 -5.51
N ASP A 12 10.66 15.20 -5.57
CA ASP A 12 11.28 14.23 -6.47
C ASP A 12 11.10 12.79 -5.95
N GLU A 13 11.41 11.84 -6.84
CA GLU A 13 11.28 10.41 -6.58
C GLU A 13 12.13 9.94 -5.39
N LYS A 14 13.33 10.50 -5.19
CA LYS A 14 14.24 10.09 -4.12
C LYS A 14 13.69 10.48 -2.75
N ILE A 15 13.10 11.67 -2.64
CA ILE A 15 12.46 12.13 -1.41
C ILE A 15 11.23 11.27 -1.09
N LYS A 16 10.39 10.98 -2.09
CA LYS A 16 9.23 10.09 -1.93
C LYS A 16 9.64 8.69 -1.45
N LEU A 17 10.66 8.08 -2.08
CA LEU A 17 11.18 6.78 -1.67
C LEU A 17 11.75 6.80 -0.25
N LYS A 18 12.51 7.85 0.11
CA LYS A 18 12.99 8.02 1.48
C LYS A 18 11.83 8.12 2.48
N ALA A 19 10.75 8.80 2.13
CA ALA A 19 9.56 8.87 2.98
C ALA A 19 8.98 7.47 3.25
N PHE A 20 8.83 6.63 2.22
CA PHE A 20 8.38 5.25 2.42
C PHE A 20 9.28 4.45 3.37
N TYR A 21 10.60 4.44 3.12
CA TYR A 21 11.54 3.67 3.95
C TYR A 21 11.63 4.13 5.40
N THR A 22 11.30 5.40 5.68
CA THR A 22 11.39 5.98 7.02
C THR A 22 10.04 6.06 7.74
N SER A 23 8.93 5.79 7.04
CA SER A 23 7.59 5.87 7.62
C SER A 23 7.22 4.58 8.33
N SER A 24 6.59 4.71 9.50
CA SER A 24 6.04 3.54 10.21
C SER A 24 4.80 2.96 9.51
N ILE A 25 4.11 3.79 8.72
CA ILE A 25 2.85 3.43 8.04
C ILE A 25 2.64 4.34 6.84
N PHE A 26 2.10 3.79 5.76
CA PHE A 26 1.52 4.51 4.64
C PHE A 26 0.00 4.42 4.73
N VAL A 27 -0.68 5.57 4.60
CA VAL A 27 -2.14 5.64 4.68
C VAL A 27 -2.69 6.16 3.35
N LEU A 28 -3.57 5.39 2.72
CA LEU A 28 -4.27 5.77 1.49
C LEU A 28 -5.79 5.76 1.69
N PRO A 29 -6.39 6.85 2.19
CA PRO A 29 -7.83 6.97 2.37
C PRO A 29 -8.51 7.42 1.07
N SER A 30 -8.28 6.70 -0.03
CA SER A 30 -8.78 7.07 -1.35
C SER A 30 -10.31 6.95 -1.49
N HIS A 31 -10.88 7.84 -2.29
CA HIS A 31 -12.28 7.78 -2.76
C HIS A 31 -12.38 7.55 -4.28
N THR A 32 -11.25 7.45 -4.98
CA THR A 32 -11.21 7.53 -6.45
C THR A 32 -10.97 6.17 -7.12
N LYS A 33 -11.05 6.15 -8.46
CA LYS A 33 -10.88 4.96 -9.30
C LYS A 33 -9.41 4.69 -9.61
N GLY A 34 -9.12 3.44 -9.94
CA GLY A 34 -7.83 2.99 -10.48
C GLY A 34 -6.95 2.27 -9.47
N ILE A 35 -5.77 1.88 -9.94
CA ILE A 35 -4.70 1.30 -9.15
C ILE A 35 -3.56 2.33 -9.14
N PRO A 36 -3.38 3.08 -8.04
CA PRO A 36 -2.33 4.07 -8.00
C PRO A 36 -0.98 3.38 -7.77
N ASN A 37 0.03 3.74 -8.57
CA ASN A 37 1.39 3.21 -8.45
C ASN A 37 1.95 3.36 -7.02
N VAL A 38 1.50 4.38 -6.28
CA VAL A 38 1.87 4.62 -4.88
C VAL A 38 1.64 3.42 -3.96
N ILE A 39 0.65 2.57 -4.25
CA ILE A 39 0.44 1.32 -3.49
C ILE A 39 1.51 0.30 -3.81
N LEU A 40 1.84 0.12 -5.10
CA LEU A 40 2.91 -0.79 -5.51
C LEU A 40 4.27 -0.31 -4.97
N GLU A 41 4.51 1.00 -4.90
CA GLU A 41 5.68 1.60 -4.27
C GLU A 41 5.75 1.30 -2.77
N ALA A 42 4.64 1.46 -2.04
CA ALA A 42 4.55 1.11 -0.62
C ALA A 42 4.82 -0.39 -0.38
N MET A 43 4.24 -1.25 -1.21
CA MET A 43 4.47 -2.70 -1.17
C MET A 43 5.95 -3.03 -1.42
N ALA A 44 6.55 -2.46 -2.48
CA ALA A 44 7.94 -2.71 -2.88
C ALA A 44 8.97 -2.19 -1.86
N THR A 45 8.59 -1.23 -1.00
CA THR A 45 9.45 -0.64 0.03
C THR A 45 9.23 -1.24 1.42
N LYS A 46 8.40 -2.30 1.55
CA LYS A 46 8.01 -2.92 2.82
C LYS A 46 7.34 -1.93 3.79
N THR A 47 6.73 -0.85 3.28
CA THR A 47 6.00 0.09 4.14
C THR A 47 4.63 -0.50 4.47
N PRO A 48 4.25 -0.62 5.76
CA PRO A 48 2.92 -1.11 6.14
C PRO A 48 1.80 -0.23 5.59
N ILE A 49 0.71 -0.82 5.11
CA ILE A 49 -0.36 -0.13 4.39
C ILE A 49 -1.66 -0.15 5.20
N VAL A 50 -2.25 1.02 5.44
CA VAL A 50 -3.66 1.19 5.77
C VAL A 50 -4.35 1.89 4.60
N ALA A 51 -5.42 1.30 4.07
CA ALA A 51 -6.10 1.86 2.91
C ALA A 51 -7.60 1.64 2.95
N THR A 52 -8.34 2.45 2.21
CA THR A 52 -9.77 2.19 1.91
C THR A 52 -9.86 1.33 0.65
N PRO A 53 -10.54 0.17 0.67
CA PRO A 53 -10.56 -0.75 -0.47
C PRO A 53 -11.60 -0.31 -1.50
N VAL A 54 -11.25 0.70 -2.30
CA VAL A 54 -12.09 1.21 -3.39
C VAL A 54 -11.54 0.77 -4.74
N TRP A 55 -12.43 0.38 -5.66
CA TRP A 55 -12.08 0.00 -7.03
C TRP A 55 -10.98 -1.06 -7.11
N GLY A 56 -9.96 -0.85 -7.95
CA GLY A 56 -8.87 -1.82 -8.19
C GLY A 56 -8.02 -2.11 -6.95
N LEU A 57 -8.11 -1.32 -5.89
CA LEU A 57 -7.47 -1.65 -4.62
C LEU A 57 -8.05 -2.93 -4.00
N LYS A 58 -9.30 -3.28 -4.28
CA LYS A 58 -9.93 -4.54 -3.82
C LYS A 58 -9.29 -5.79 -4.42
N GLU A 59 -8.63 -5.67 -5.56
CA GLU A 59 -7.98 -6.79 -6.26
C GLU A 59 -6.53 -6.99 -5.80
N ILE A 60 -5.93 -5.94 -5.24
CA ILE A 60 -4.53 -5.90 -4.83
C ILE A 60 -4.41 -6.12 -3.33
N LEU A 61 -5.29 -5.49 -2.55
CA LEU A 61 -5.22 -5.46 -1.10
C LEU A 61 -6.24 -6.42 -0.48
N GLN A 62 -5.78 -7.15 0.53
CA GLN A 62 -6.56 -8.08 1.33
C GLN A 62 -6.32 -7.77 2.81
N ASP A 63 -7.42 -7.54 3.54
CA ASP A 63 -7.38 -7.17 4.95
C ASP A 63 -6.68 -8.23 5.80
N GLY A 64 -5.78 -7.78 6.69
CA GLY A 64 -4.99 -8.61 7.59
C GLY A 64 -3.89 -9.45 6.93
N TYR A 65 -3.87 -9.53 5.59
CA TYR A 65 -2.87 -10.24 4.81
C TYR A 65 -1.75 -9.32 4.33
N ASN A 66 -2.05 -8.35 3.44
CA ASN A 66 -1.05 -7.44 2.85
C ASN A 66 -1.38 -5.95 3.08
N ALA A 67 -2.47 -5.65 3.77
CA ALA A 67 -2.84 -4.32 4.25
C ALA A 67 -3.83 -4.45 5.42
N ILE A 68 -4.10 -3.34 6.09
CA ILE A 68 -5.27 -3.18 6.96
C ILE A 68 -6.28 -2.30 6.21
N LEU A 69 -7.51 -2.78 6.07
CA LEU A 69 -8.54 -2.11 5.30
C LEU A 69 -9.49 -1.33 6.21
N ALA A 70 -9.65 -0.05 5.90
CA ALA A 70 -10.59 0.84 6.56
C ALA A 70 -11.86 1.04 5.72
N VAL A 71 -12.97 1.32 6.38
CA VAL A 71 -14.25 1.64 5.76
C VAL A 71 -14.15 2.99 5.05
N PRO A 72 -14.46 3.07 3.74
CA PRO A 72 -14.44 4.34 3.02
C PRO A 72 -15.35 5.39 3.66
N GLN A 73 -14.90 6.64 3.69
CA GLN A 73 -15.64 7.78 4.27
C GLN A 73 -15.96 7.62 5.76
N ASN A 74 -15.21 6.78 6.49
CA ASN A 74 -15.33 6.63 7.93
C ASN A 74 -14.01 7.02 8.63
N PRO A 75 -13.85 8.28 9.04
CA PRO A 75 -12.64 8.75 9.73
C PRO A 75 -12.37 8.03 11.06
N SER A 76 -13.42 7.64 11.78
CA SER A 76 -13.29 6.91 13.05
C SER A 76 -12.66 5.54 12.82
N ASP A 77 -13.22 4.75 11.90
CA ASP A 77 -12.65 3.45 11.55
C ASP A 77 -11.24 3.58 10.98
N LEU A 78 -10.98 4.57 10.10
CA LEU A 78 -9.63 4.84 9.60
C LEU A 78 -8.64 5.09 10.75
N SER A 79 -9.03 5.88 11.74
CA SER A 79 -8.19 6.16 12.91
C SER A 79 -7.90 4.91 13.73
N GLU A 80 -8.90 4.05 13.92
CA GLU A 80 -8.77 2.78 14.63
C GLU A 80 -7.83 1.82 13.88
N LYS A 81 -7.94 1.74 12.55
CA LYS A 81 -7.04 0.93 11.71
C LYS A 81 -5.59 1.43 11.73
N ILE A 82 -5.38 2.74 11.74
CA ILE A 82 -4.04 3.34 11.90
C ILE A 82 -3.47 2.97 13.28
N LEU A 83 -4.25 3.11 14.35
CA LEU A 83 -3.82 2.77 15.71
C LEU A 83 -3.51 1.27 15.84
N GLN A 84 -4.37 0.40 15.30
CA GLN A 84 -4.16 -1.04 15.24
C GLN A 84 -2.81 -1.36 14.59
N CYS A 85 -2.52 -0.75 13.44
CA CYS A 85 -1.25 -0.95 12.74
C CYS A 85 -0.04 -0.50 13.59
N LEU A 86 -0.14 0.65 14.27
CA LEU A 86 0.95 1.19 15.08
C LEU A 86 1.19 0.41 16.38
N GLN A 87 0.15 -0.16 16.97
CA GLN A 87 0.21 -0.87 18.25
C GLN A 87 0.60 -2.35 18.10
N ASP A 88 0.18 -3.01 17.01
CA ASP A 88 0.49 -4.41 16.78
C ASP A 88 1.72 -4.59 15.88
N ASN A 89 2.89 -4.73 16.50
CA ASN A 89 4.16 -4.93 15.80
C ASN A 89 4.19 -6.22 14.95
N GLN A 90 3.53 -7.29 15.40
CA GLN A 90 3.54 -8.58 14.70
C GLN A 90 2.67 -8.52 13.45
N LEU A 91 1.46 -7.97 13.59
CA LEU A 91 0.58 -7.71 12.45
C LEU A 91 1.27 -6.80 11.45
N ARG A 92 1.86 -5.69 11.91
CA ARG A 92 2.54 -4.72 11.04
C ARG A 92 3.69 -5.33 10.24
N ALA A 93 4.53 -6.15 10.88
CA ALA A 93 5.62 -6.86 10.20
C ALA A 93 5.09 -7.92 9.21
N ARG A 94 4.03 -8.64 9.58
CA ARG A 94 3.43 -9.66 8.71
C ARG A 94 2.83 -9.04 7.45
N ILE A 95 2.04 -7.97 7.59
CA ILE A 95 1.38 -7.36 6.42
C ILE A 95 2.37 -6.72 5.47
N SER A 96 3.44 -6.08 5.97
CA SER A 96 4.45 -5.48 5.09
C SER A 96 5.27 -6.52 4.35
N GLU A 97 5.60 -7.65 4.99
CA GLU A 97 6.32 -8.73 4.31
C GLU A 97 5.46 -9.39 3.22
N ASN A 98 4.18 -9.66 3.53
CA ASN A 98 3.24 -10.18 2.54
C ASN A 98 3.02 -9.20 1.38
N ALA A 99 2.90 -7.91 1.67
CA ALA A 99 2.80 -6.86 0.65
C ALA A 99 4.02 -6.86 -0.28
N TYR A 100 5.22 -6.95 0.30
CA TYR A 100 6.46 -7.01 -0.47
C TYR A 100 6.56 -8.27 -1.34
N ARG A 101 6.19 -9.43 -0.78
CA ARG A 101 6.11 -10.67 -1.56
C ARG A 101 5.14 -10.53 -2.73
N ASP A 102 3.95 -9.98 -2.49
CA ASP A 102 2.97 -9.72 -3.54
C ASP A 102 3.53 -8.76 -4.62
N ALA A 103 4.28 -7.72 -4.23
CA ALA A 103 4.95 -6.84 -5.19
C ALA A 103 5.89 -7.62 -6.11
N GLN A 104 6.73 -8.49 -5.55
CA GLN A 104 7.68 -9.30 -6.33
C GLN A 104 6.99 -10.35 -7.21
N GLU A 105 6.01 -11.07 -6.66
CA GLU A 105 5.42 -12.24 -7.32
C GLU A 105 4.29 -11.91 -8.29
N ARG A 106 3.65 -10.74 -8.15
CA ARG A 106 2.48 -10.37 -8.93
C ARG A 106 2.71 -9.15 -9.80
N PHE A 107 3.49 -8.18 -9.32
CA PHE A 107 3.54 -6.83 -9.88
C PHE A 107 4.92 -6.41 -10.42
N ASP A 108 5.94 -7.24 -10.27
CA ASP A 108 7.24 -7.01 -10.89
C ASP A 108 7.13 -7.07 -12.43
N LEU A 109 7.85 -6.19 -13.12
CA LEU A 109 7.76 -6.03 -14.57
C LEU A 109 8.08 -7.31 -15.35
N PRO A 110 9.11 -8.11 -15.01
CA PRO A 110 9.36 -9.40 -15.64
C PRO A 110 8.19 -10.38 -15.48
N VAL A 111 7.52 -10.38 -14.32
CA VAL A 111 6.35 -11.24 -14.07
C VAL A 111 5.19 -10.81 -14.95
N ILE A 112 4.86 -9.53 -14.95
CA ILE A 112 3.78 -8.98 -15.77
C ILE A 112 4.06 -9.25 -17.25
N LYS A 113 5.28 -8.94 -17.73
CA LYS A 113 5.71 -9.17 -19.10
C LYS A 113 5.54 -10.63 -19.50
N LYS A 114 5.99 -11.57 -18.66
CA LYS A 114 5.84 -13.01 -18.91
C LYS A 114 4.38 -13.42 -19.04
N LYS A 115 3.52 -12.99 -18.11
CA LYS A 115 2.07 -13.30 -18.14
C LYS A 115 1.41 -12.73 -19.40
N PHE A 116 1.75 -11.50 -19.78
CA PHE A 116 1.21 -10.86 -20.97
C PHE A 116 1.66 -11.57 -22.25
N MET A 117 2.95 -11.86 -22.39
CA MET A 117 3.47 -12.60 -23.54
C MET A 117 2.83 -13.97 -23.68
N ASN A 118 2.62 -14.70 -22.58
CA ASN A 118 1.93 -15.99 -22.59
C ASN A 118 0.51 -15.91 -23.15
N ILE A 119 -0.18 -14.76 -23.03
CA ILE A 119 -1.50 -14.55 -23.64
C ILE A 119 -1.34 -14.32 -25.14
N LEU A 120 -0.36 -13.52 -25.56
CA LEU A 120 -0.13 -13.18 -26.96
C LEU A 120 0.30 -14.38 -27.82
N VAL A 121 1.06 -15.32 -27.25
CA VAL A 121 1.57 -16.51 -27.95
C VAL A 121 0.66 -17.74 -27.85
N ARG A 122 -0.56 -17.61 -27.29
CA ARG A 122 -1.56 -18.69 -27.22
C ARG A 122 -2.30 -18.94 -28.54
N HIS A 123 -1.85 -18.32 -29.62
CA HIS A 123 -2.25 -18.57 -31.01
C HIS A 123 -1.06 -19.15 -31.78
#